data_AF-A0A3C0IAC7-F1
#
_entry.id   AF-A0A3C0IAC7-F1
#
_cell.length_a   1.000
_cell.length_b   1.000
_cell.length_c   1.000
_cell.angle_alpha   90.00
_cell.angle_beta   90.00
_cell.angle_gamma   90.00
#
_symmetry.space_group_name_H-M   'P 1'
#
loop_
_entity.id
_entity.type
_entity.pdbx_description
1 polymer ?
#
loop_
_entity_poly.entity_id
_entity_poly.type
_entity_poly.pdbx_seq_one_letter_code
_entity_poly.pdbx_strand_id
1 'polypeptide(L)'
;MDSTVIWILVGVVVFLFLMRTSFGKGVLEQAYVLDVLDGDTLLVANQQHKEGVKVQLIGIDVPEEGENYSNRLEQLGRHATHYLRGILHHRTKIWLEYDRDKWDSYHRLQAYVYLPSSKRSINAELIRKGYAFARTKIPNTRYKDQFKQLEEKARRRRIGIWKYHGME
;
A
#
# COMPACT_ATOMS: atom_id res chain seq x y z
N MET A 1 38.70 38.60 -6.88
CA MET A 1 37.33 38.10 -6.72
C MET A 1 36.81 38.66 -5.42
N ASP A 2 35.73 39.43 -5.46
CA ASP A 2 35.19 40.14 -4.28
C ASP A 2 34.71 39.12 -3.23
N SER A 3 35.07 39.33 -1.96
CA SER A 3 34.63 38.54 -0.81
C SER A 3 33.10 38.41 -0.74
N THR A 4 32.38 39.41 -1.24
CA THR A 4 30.91 39.42 -1.33
C THR A 4 30.39 38.32 -2.26
N VAL A 5 31.08 38.07 -3.38
CA VAL A 5 30.72 37.03 -4.35
C VAL A 5 30.94 35.63 -3.76
N ILE A 6 31.97 35.45 -2.94
CA ILE A 6 32.26 34.17 -2.26
C ILE A 6 31.14 33.81 -1.28
N TRP A 7 30.67 34.76 -0.46
CA TRP A 7 29.60 34.50 0.50
C TRP A 7 28.24 34.25 -0.16
N ILE A 8 27.95 34.88 -1.30
CA ILE A 8 26.74 34.59 -2.09
C ILE A 8 26.80 33.15 -2.63
N LEU A 9 27.93 32.74 -3.21
CA LEU A 9 28.09 31.38 -3.73
C LEU A 9 28.04 30.32 -2.62
N VAL A 10 28.64 30.57 -1.46
CA VAL A 10 28.53 29.70 -0.29
C VAL A 10 27.08 29.60 0.18
N GLY A 11 26.35 30.71 0.25
CA GLY A 11 24.94 30.73 0.60
C GLY A 11 24.06 29.94 -0.37
N VAL A 12 24.30 30.05 -1.68
CA VAL A 12 23.58 29.29 -2.71
C VAL A 12 23.89 27.80 -2.63
N VAL A 13 25.16 27.41 -2.42
CA VAL A 13 25.54 25.99 -2.26
C VAL A 13 24.94 25.39 -0.99
N VAL A 14 24.94 26.12 0.12
CA VAL A 14 24.28 25.70 1.37
C VAL A 14 22.76 25.59 1.18
N PHE A 15 22.13 26.54 0.49
CA PHE A 15 20.69 26.50 0.18
C PHE A 15 20.32 25.30 -0.72
N LEU A 16 21.13 25.02 -1.75
CA LEU A 16 20.95 23.86 -2.63
C LEU A 16 21.22 22.53 -1.90
N PHE A 17 22.13 22.53 -0.92
CA PHE A 17 22.38 21.38 -0.06
C PHE A 17 21.22 21.14 0.92
N LEU A 18 20.65 22.21 1.49
CA LEU A 18 19.46 22.13 2.37
C LEU A 18 18.22 21.68 1.60
N MET A 19 17.99 22.14 0.37
CA MET A 19 16.90 21.68 -0.49
C MET A 19 16.99 20.20 -0.87
N ARG A 20 18.19 19.60 -0.89
CA ARG A 20 18.37 18.16 -1.16
C ARG A 20 17.96 17.25 0.00
N THR A 21 17.79 17.78 1.21
CA THR A 21 17.56 16.94 2.41
C THR A 21 16.11 16.58 2.71
N SER A 22 15.16 17.05 1.90
CA SER A 22 13.73 16.76 2.08
C SER A 22 13.16 15.84 0.99
N PHE A 23 13.87 14.76 0.63
CA PHE A 23 13.19 13.55 0.13
C PHE A 23 12.70 12.75 1.34
N GLY A 24 11.77 13.36 2.07
CA GLY A 24 11.16 12.81 3.27
C GLY A 24 10.19 11.68 2.91
N LYS A 25 10.12 10.67 3.78
CA LYS A 25 9.10 9.62 3.83
C LYS A 25 7.74 10.11 3.33
N GLY A 26 7.03 9.29 2.55
CA GLY A 26 5.73 9.65 1.98
C GLY A 26 4.81 10.25 3.04
N VAL A 27 4.17 11.37 2.71
CA VAL A 27 3.23 12.04 3.61
C VAL A 27 2.12 11.05 3.96
N LEU A 28 1.95 10.78 5.26
CA LEU A 28 0.89 9.92 5.77
C LEU A 28 -0.38 10.76 5.94
N GLU A 29 -1.39 10.47 5.14
CA GLU A 29 -2.72 11.08 5.26
C GLU A 29 -3.58 10.25 6.20
N GLN A 30 -4.28 10.90 7.13
CA GLN A 30 -5.21 10.22 8.02
C GLN A 30 -6.56 9.97 7.34
N ALA A 31 -7.06 8.75 7.46
CA ALA A 31 -8.40 8.36 7.02
C ALA A 31 -9.08 7.42 8.03
N TYR A 32 -10.36 7.15 7.81
CA TYR A 32 -11.16 6.23 8.60
C TYR A 32 -11.83 5.22 7.67
N VAL A 33 -11.76 3.94 8.02
CA VAL A 33 -12.44 2.87 7.27
C VAL A 33 -13.95 3.04 7.45
N LEU A 34 -14.69 3.13 6.35
CA LEU A 34 -16.14 3.04 6.33
C LEU A 34 -16.57 1.58 6.14
N ASP A 35 -15.94 0.89 5.19
CA ASP A 35 -16.19 -0.52 4.88
C ASP A 35 -14.98 -1.20 4.22
N VAL A 36 -14.97 -2.53 4.24
CA VAL A 36 -14.06 -3.39 3.45
C VAL A 36 -14.88 -4.00 2.31
N LEU A 37 -14.60 -3.53 1.09
CA LEU A 37 -15.36 -3.94 -0.09
C LEU A 37 -14.94 -5.34 -0.55
N ASP A 38 -13.64 -5.57 -0.65
CA ASP A 38 -13.03 -6.85 -1.05
C ASP A 38 -11.62 -7.01 -0.43
N GLY A 39 -10.82 -7.94 -0.96
CA GLY A 39 -9.54 -8.35 -0.37
C GLY A 39 -8.41 -7.32 -0.52
N ASP A 40 -8.58 -6.31 -1.37
CA ASP A 40 -7.60 -5.25 -1.56
C ASP A 40 -8.19 -3.85 -1.83
N THR A 41 -9.51 -3.70 -1.70
CA THR A 41 -10.22 -2.42 -1.81
C THR A 41 -10.97 -2.07 -0.52
N LEU A 42 -10.71 -0.86 -0.01
CA LEU A 42 -11.38 -0.27 1.14
C LEU A 42 -12.27 0.90 0.72
N LEU A 43 -13.37 1.12 1.43
CA LEU A 43 -14.09 2.39 1.40
C LEU A 43 -13.65 3.20 2.62
N VAL A 44 -13.16 4.42 2.42
CA VAL A 44 -12.62 5.25 3.51
C VAL A 44 -13.15 6.67 3.45
N ALA A 45 -13.23 7.33 4.60
CA ALA A 45 -13.46 8.77 4.69
C ALA A 45 -12.18 9.49 5.12
N ASN A 46 -11.84 10.59 4.45
CA ASN A 46 -10.69 11.43 4.78
C ASN A 46 -11.09 12.92 4.89
N GLN A 47 -10.13 13.84 4.77
CA GLN A 47 -10.45 15.27 4.81
C GLN A 47 -11.22 15.76 3.57
N GLN A 48 -10.91 15.20 2.40
CA GLN A 48 -11.46 15.64 1.10
C GLN A 48 -12.76 14.90 0.73
N HIS A 49 -12.89 13.65 1.16
CA HIS A 49 -13.99 12.74 0.82
C HIS A 49 -14.68 12.26 2.11
N LYS A 50 -15.61 13.07 2.63
CA LYS A 50 -16.31 12.78 3.89
C LYS A 50 -17.33 11.65 3.76
N GLU A 51 -17.95 11.54 2.58
CA GLU A 51 -18.97 10.53 2.29
C GLU A 51 -18.38 9.18 1.88
N GLY A 52 -17.09 9.14 1.57
CA GLY A 52 -16.38 7.92 1.20
C GLY A 52 -15.62 8.05 -0.11
N VAL A 53 -14.49 7.37 -0.21
CA VAL A 53 -13.71 7.17 -1.43
C VAL A 53 -13.09 5.78 -1.40
N LYS A 54 -13.06 5.11 -2.56
CA LYS A 54 -12.44 3.80 -2.69
C LYS A 54 -10.92 3.94 -2.66
N VAL A 55 -10.26 3.05 -1.93
CA VAL A 55 -8.80 2.93 -1.86
C VAL A 55 -8.42 1.52 -2.30
N GLN A 56 -7.70 1.40 -3.41
CA GLN A 56 -7.00 0.19 -3.84
C GLN A 56 -5.64 0.12 -3.14
N LEU A 57 -5.35 -1.04 -2.54
CA LEU A 57 -4.05 -1.31 -1.93
C LEU A 57 -2.96 -1.47 -3.01
N ILE A 58 -1.93 -0.63 -2.96
CA ILE A 58 -0.81 -0.71 -3.90
C ILE A 58 0.01 -1.99 -3.67
N GLY A 59 0.50 -2.57 -4.76
CA GLY A 59 1.57 -3.57 -4.72
C GLY A 59 1.09 -4.99 -4.41
N ILE A 60 -0.21 -5.18 -4.25
CA ILE A 60 -0.85 -6.46 -3.99
C ILE A 60 -1.94 -6.74 -5.01
N ASP A 61 -2.26 -8.02 -5.18
CA ASP A 61 -3.36 -8.50 -6.01
C ASP A 61 -4.06 -9.62 -5.26
N VAL A 62 -5.37 -9.50 -5.09
CA VAL A 62 -6.21 -10.54 -4.49
C VAL A 62 -7.20 -11.05 -5.54
N PRO A 63 -7.23 -12.37 -5.84
CA PRO A 63 -8.21 -12.93 -6.77
C PRO A 63 -9.63 -12.68 -6.28
N GLU A 64 -10.46 -12.10 -7.14
CA GLU A 64 -11.89 -11.89 -6.88
C GLU A 64 -12.77 -12.99 -7.49
N GLU A 65 -13.99 -13.13 -6.96
CA GLU A 65 -14.98 -14.07 -7.49
C GLU A 65 -15.44 -13.63 -8.90
N GLY A 66 -15.48 -14.58 -9.85
CA GLY A 66 -15.94 -14.32 -11.22
C GLY A 66 -14.85 -14.10 -12.28
N GLU A 67 -13.58 -14.03 -11.90
CA GLU A 67 -12.45 -13.92 -12.85
C GLU A 67 -11.99 -15.27 -13.44
N ASN A 68 -12.87 -16.28 -13.54
CA ASN A 68 -12.55 -17.65 -13.98
C ASN A 68 -11.40 -18.31 -13.21
N TYR A 69 -11.24 -17.97 -11.94
CA TYR A 69 -10.24 -18.59 -11.11
C TYR A 69 -10.69 -19.97 -10.60
N SER A 70 -9.73 -20.86 -10.35
CA SER A 70 -10.04 -22.12 -9.67
C SER A 70 -10.73 -21.84 -8.32
N ASN A 71 -11.62 -22.74 -7.86
CA ASN A 71 -12.33 -22.64 -6.57
C ASN A 71 -11.43 -22.27 -5.37
N ARG A 72 -10.12 -22.52 -5.46
CA ARG A 72 -9.13 -22.22 -4.41
C ARG A 72 -8.71 -20.75 -4.37
N LEU A 73 -8.62 -20.10 -5.52
CA LEU A 73 -8.27 -18.68 -5.62
C LEU A 73 -9.46 -17.80 -5.24
N GLU A 74 -10.70 -18.21 -5.52
CA GLU A 74 -11.88 -17.51 -4.97
C GLU A 74 -11.94 -17.60 -3.43
N GLN A 75 -11.57 -18.75 -2.86
CA GLN A 75 -11.40 -18.88 -1.41
C GLN A 75 -10.33 -17.93 -0.86
N LEU A 76 -9.30 -17.59 -1.65
CA LEU A 76 -8.29 -16.61 -1.26
C LEU A 76 -8.92 -15.23 -1.08
N GLY A 77 -9.67 -14.77 -2.09
CA GLY A 77 -10.38 -13.49 -2.03
C GLY A 77 -11.24 -13.39 -0.78
N ARG A 78 -12.07 -14.41 -0.53
CA ARG A 78 -12.90 -14.47 0.68
C ARG A 78 -12.09 -14.44 1.98
N HIS A 79 -10.98 -15.16 2.06
CA HIS A 79 -10.12 -15.14 3.25
C HIS A 79 -9.45 -13.79 3.48
N ALA A 80 -8.99 -13.11 2.42
CA ALA A 80 -8.41 -11.77 2.51
C ALA A 80 -9.46 -10.76 3.00
N THR A 81 -10.65 -10.76 2.39
CA THR A 81 -11.77 -9.89 2.80
C THR A 81 -12.19 -10.15 4.24
N HIS A 82 -12.34 -11.42 4.64
CA HIS A 82 -12.68 -11.78 6.02
C HIS A 82 -11.59 -11.31 6.99
N TYR A 83 -10.33 -11.53 6.65
CA TYR A 83 -9.21 -11.09 7.48
C TYR A 83 -9.23 -9.57 7.68
N LEU A 84 -9.39 -8.79 6.60
CA LEU A 84 -9.50 -7.34 6.65
C LEU A 84 -10.68 -6.90 7.51
N ARG A 85 -11.88 -7.47 7.32
CA ARG A 85 -13.06 -7.16 8.15
C ARG A 85 -12.85 -7.46 9.64
N GLY A 86 -12.03 -8.45 9.96
CA GLY A 86 -11.67 -8.81 11.33
C GLY A 86 -10.68 -7.84 12.01
N ILE A 87 -9.98 -7.00 11.24
CA ILE A 87 -8.99 -6.03 11.78
C ILE A 87 -9.30 -4.57 11.45
N LEU A 88 -10.19 -4.30 10.49
CA LEU A 88 -10.61 -3.00 10.01
C LEU A 88 -12.13 -2.85 10.19
N HIS A 89 -12.55 -2.61 11.43
CA HIS A 89 -13.95 -2.28 11.73
C HIS A 89 -14.34 -0.89 11.25
N HIS A 90 -15.65 -0.61 11.22
CA HIS A 90 -16.16 0.73 10.93
C HIS A 90 -15.50 1.78 11.84
N ARG A 91 -15.08 2.89 11.24
CA ARG A 91 -14.28 3.98 11.83
C ARG A 91 -12.89 3.59 12.35
N THR A 92 -12.32 2.46 11.93
CA THR A 92 -10.91 2.17 12.20
C THR A 92 -10.04 3.26 11.59
N LYS A 93 -9.23 3.90 12.43
CA LYS A 93 -8.28 4.92 12.00
C LYS A 93 -7.13 4.26 11.25
N ILE A 94 -6.82 4.79 10.07
CA ILE A 94 -5.71 4.33 9.22
C ILE A 94 -4.86 5.50 8.74
N TRP A 95 -3.64 5.19 8.31
CA TRP A 95 -2.82 6.10 7.51
C TRP A 95 -2.71 5.59 6.08
N LEU A 96 -2.89 6.51 5.14
CA LEU A 96 -2.70 6.31 3.71
C LEU A 96 -1.35 6.93 3.33
N GLU A 97 -0.47 6.12 2.75
CA GLU A 97 0.75 6.59 2.12
C GLU A 97 0.60 6.45 0.61
N TYR A 98 0.58 7.57 -0.10
CA TYR A 98 0.53 7.57 -1.56
C TYR A 98 1.92 7.36 -2.16
N ASP A 99 1.93 6.83 -3.38
CA ASP A 99 3.12 6.75 -4.22
C ASP A 99 3.03 7.80 -5.35
N ARG A 100 3.77 7.62 -6.45
CA ARG A 100 3.82 8.56 -7.58
C ARG A 100 2.44 8.97 -8.08
N ASP A 101 1.56 8.00 -8.31
CA ASP A 101 0.18 8.26 -8.75
C ASP A 101 -0.81 7.96 -7.63
N LYS A 102 -1.57 8.99 -7.25
CA LYS A 102 -2.62 8.89 -6.22
C LYS A 102 -3.89 8.21 -6.73
N TRP A 103 -4.19 8.29 -8.02
CA TRP A 103 -5.45 7.80 -8.60
C TRP A 103 -5.19 6.75 -9.67
N ASP A 104 -6.06 5.74 -9.76
CA ASP A 104 -6.11 4.85 -10.93
C ASP A 104 -7.14 5.32 -11.97
N SER A 105 -7.20 4.62 -13.11
CA SER A 105 -8.14 4.87 -14.21
C SER A 105 -9.60 4.64 -13.84
N TYR A 106 -9.88 4.03 -12.69
CA TYR A 106 -11.22 3.77 -12.16
C TYR A 106 -11.61 4.77 -11.07
N HIS A 107 -10.86 5.87 -10.93
CA HIS A 107 -11.07 6.89 -9.90
C HIS A 107 -11.02 6.34 -8.47
N ARG A 108 -10.16 5.35 -8.22
CA ARG A 108 -9.84 4.89 -6.86
C ARG A 108 -8.53 5.50 -6.42
N LEU A 109 -8.45 5.85 -5.14
CA LEU A 109 -7.18 6.19 -4.52
C LEU A 109 -6.28 4.96 -4.50
N GLN A 110 -4.99 5.14 -4.72
CA GLN A 110 -3.98 4.10 -4.59
C GLN A 110 -3.09 4.41 -3.40
N ALA A 111 -3.07 3.53 -2.39
CA ALA A 111 -2.27 3.76 -1.18
C ALA A 111 -1.64 2.48 -0.61
N TYR A 112 -0.53 2.67 0.11
CA TYR A 112 -0.10 1.75 1.15
C TYR A 112 -0.79 2.13 2.45
N VAL A 113 -1.43 1.16 3.11
CA VAL A 113 -2.28 1.40 4.28
C VAL A 113 -1.61 0.90 5.55
N TYR A 114 -1.64 1.71 6.59
CA TYR A 114 -1.04 1.42 7.88
C TYR A 114 -2.02 1.60 9.02
N LEU A 115 -1.89 0.75 10.04
CA LEU A 115 -2.53 0.95 11.34
C LEU A 115 -1.63 1.86 12.21
N PRO A 116 -2.10 3.05 12.63
CA PRO A 116 -1.30 4.01 13.38
C PRO A 116 -0.77 3.46 14.71
N SER A 117 -1.57 2.64 15.41
CA SER A 117 -1.25 2.10 16.73
C SER A 117 0.00 1.22 16.74
N SER A 118 0.20 0.42 15.68
CA SER A 118 1.29 -0.55 15.58
C SER A 118 2.27 -0.24 14.45
N LYS A 119 2.01 0.82 13.66
CA LYS A 119 2.69 1.11 12.39
C LYS A 119 2.71 -0.07 11.42
N ARG A 120 1.75 -0.99 11.56
CA ARG A 120 1.68 -2.22 10.76
C ARG A 120 1.13 -1.90 9.38
N SER A 121 1.87 -2.27 8.33
CA SER A 121 1.41 -2.21 6.94
C SER A 121 0.41 -3.34 6.67
N ILE A 122 -0.79 -2.97 6.21
CA ILE A 122 -1.83 -3.91 5.80
C ILE A 122 -1.41 -4.65 4.53
N ASN A 123 -0.89 -3.93 3.53
CA ASN A 123 -0.41 -4.49 2.27
C ASN A 123 0.63 -5.60 2.51
N ALA A 124 1.67 -5.30 3.30
CA ALA A 124 2.72 -6.26 3.63
C ALA A 124 2.18 -7.45 4.44
N GLU A 125 1.20 -7.21 5.31
CA GLU A 125 0.62 -8.27 6.14
C GLU A 125 -0.20 -9.26 5.33
N LEU A 126 -0.98 -8.80 4.35
CA LEU A 126 -1.73 -9.66 3.44
C LEU A 126 -0.79 -10.61 2.68
N ILE A 127 0.31 -10.09 2.11
CA ILE A 127 1.32 -10.93 1.45
C ILE A 127 1.94 -11.93 2.44
N ARG A 128 2.35 -11.46 3.64
CA ARG A 128 3.01 -12.30 4.65
C ARG A 128 2.11 -13.46 5.12
N LYS A 129 0.81 -13.24 5.16
CA LYS A 129 -0.20 -14.25 5.52
C LYS A 129 -0.62 -15.11 4.33
N GLY A 130 -0.08 -14.86 3.14
CA GLY A 130 -0.41 -15.57 1.90
C GLY A 130 -1.86 -15.32 1.49
N TYR A 131 -2.37 -14.12 1.77
CA TYR A 131 -3.71 -13.64 1.37
C TYR A 131 -3.72 -12.84 0.07
N ALA A 132 -2.56 -12.38 -0.40
CA ALA A 132 -2.41 -11.64 -1.63
C ALA A 132 -1.09 -12.00 -2.32
N PHE A 133 -1.05 -11.85 -3.64
CA PHE A 133 0.17 -11.90 -4.43
C PHE A 133 0.90 -10.57 -4.41
N ALA A 134 2.22 -10.58 -4.57
CA ALA A 134 2.99 -9.34 -4.78
C ALA A 134 2.92 -8.93 -6.25
N ARG A 135 2.25 -7.81 -6.54
CA ARG A 135 2.01 -7.36 -7.92
C ARG A 135 2.47 -5.93 -8.13
N THR A 136 3.46 -5.73 -8.97
CA THR A 136 4.02 -4.39 -9.24
C THR A 136 3.28 -3.73 -10.41
N LYS A 137 2.70 -2.55 -10.18
CA LYS A 137 2.08 -1.72 -11.22
C LYS A 137 2.78 -0.36 -11.29
N ILE A 138 3.37 -0.03 -12.43
CA ILE A 138 4.04 1.26 -12.66
C ILE A 138 2.99 2.39 -12.67
N PRO A 139 3.27 3.57 -12.10
CA PRO A 139 4.55 4.00 -11.50
C PRO A 139 4.68 3.75 -9.98
N ASN A 140 3.67 3.14 -9.36
CA ASN A 140 3.60 2.91 -7.92
C ASN A 140 4.41 1.67 -7.50
N THR A 141 5.70 1.89 -7.24
CA THR A 141 6.67 0.79 -7.07
C THR A 141 7.53 0.88 -5.81
N ARG A 142 7.24 1.82 -4.89
CA ARG A 142 8.07 2.10 -3.69
C ARG A 142 8.45 0.86 -2.87
N TYR A 143 7.53 -0.10 -2.71
CA TYR A 143 7.77 -1.30 -1.90
C TYR A 143 7.87 -2.61 -2.71
N LYS A 144 8.07 -2.54 -4.04
CA LYS A 144 8.04 -3.73 -4.92
C LYS A 144 8.98 -4.85 -4.44
N ASP A 145 10.20 -4.52 -4.05
CA ASP A 145 11.24 -5.50 -3.73
C ASP A 145 10.96 -6.12 -2.36
N GLN A 146 10.50 -5.32 -1.41
CA GLN A 146 10.06 -5.79 -0.09
C GLN A 146 8.86 -6.76 -0.23
N PHE A 147 7.87 -6.41 -1.05
CA PHE A 147 6.68 -7.23 -1.25
C PHE A 147 7.02 -8.57 -1.91
N LYS A 148 7.91 -8.55 -2.92
CA LYS A 148 8.43 -9.77 -3.54
C LYS A 148 9.13 -10.68 -2.52
N GLN A 149 9.99 -10.13 -1.67
CA GLN A 149 10.68 -10.90 -0.63
C GLN A 149 9.71 -11.51 0.40
N LEU A 150 8.65 -10.77 0.77
CA LEU A 150 7.61 -11.26 1.67
C LEU A 150 6.83 -12.43 1.06
N GLU A 151 6.50 -12.32 -0.23
CA GLU A 151 5.81 -13.38 -0.95
C GLU A 151 6.68 -14.63 -1.06
N GLU A 152 7.94 -14.50 -1.45
CA GLU A 152 8.88 -15.62 -1.50
C GLU A 152 9.03 -16.32 -0.15
N LYS A 153 9.04 -15.56 0.95
CA LYS A 153 9.07 -16.11 2.31
C LYS A 153 7.78 -16.86 2.65
N ALA A 154 6.62 -16.33 2.27
CA ALA A 154 5.33 -17.01 2.45
C ALA A 154 5.27 -18.30 1.63
N ARG A 155 5.79 -18.28 0.39
CA ARG A 155 5.89 -19.43 -0.51
C ARG A 155 6.77 -20.54 0.06
N ARG A 156 8.02 -20.22 0.46
CA ARG A 156 8.94 -21.19 1.09
C ARG A 156 8.36 -21.81 2.36
N ARG A 157 7.57 -21.07 3.11
CA ARG A 157 6.93 -21.52 4.35
C ARG A 157 5.55 -22.15 4.14
N ARG A 158 5.09 -22.26 2.88
CA ARG A 158 3.77 -22.80 2.53
C ARG A 158 2.64 -22.13 3.35
N ILE A 159 2.65 -20.80 3.42
CA ILE A 159 1.66 -20.02 4.17
C ILE A 159 0.49 -19.63 3.24
N GLY A 160 -0.73 -19.59 3.76
CA GLY A 160 -1.92 -19.17 2.99
C GLY A 160 -2.11 -20.03 1.75
N ILE A 161 -2.20 -19.40 0.57
CA ILE A 161 -2.33 -20.11 -0.72
C ILE A 161 -1.19 -21.08 -1.02
N TRP A 162 0.01 -20.81 -0.51
CA TRP A 162 1.20 -21.59 -0.81
C TRP A 162 1.19 -22.97 -0.11
N LYS A 163 0.17 -23.27 0.70
CA LYS A 163 -0.07 -24.60 1.29
C LYS A 163 -0.31 -25.68 0.24
N TYR A 164 -0.92 -25.30 -0.89
CA TYR A 164 -1.32 -26.23 -1.93
C TYR A 164 -0.37 -26.06 -3.11
N HIS A 165 0.58 -26.98 -3.27
CA HIS A 165 1.61 -26.95 -4.32
C HIS A 165 1.01 -26.80 -5.73
N GLY A 166 1.70 -26.06 -6.62
CA GLY A 166 1.52 -26.16 -8.07
C GLY A 166 0.87 -24.97 -8.81
N MET A 167 0.83 -23.76 -8.26
CA MET A 167 0.51 -22.57 -9.05
C MET A 167 1.82 -21.95 -9.57
N GLU A 168 2.42 -22.61 -10.56
CA GLU A 168 3.31 -22.00 -11.54
C GLU A 168 2.49 -21.64 -12.78
#